data_AF-A0AAD4Z1Q4-F1
#
_entry.id   AF-A0AAD4Z1Q4-F1
#
_cell.length_a   1.000
_cell.length_b   1.000
_cell.length_c   1.000
_cell.angle_alpha   90.00
_cell.angle_beta   90.00
_cell.angle_gamma   90.00
#
_symmetry.space_group_name_H-M   'P 1'
#
loop_
_entity.id
_entity.type
_entity.pdbx_description
1 polymer ?
#
loop_
_entity_poly.entity_id
_entity_poly.type
_entity_poly.pdbx_seq_one_letter_code
_entity_poly.pdbx_strand_id
1 'polypeptide(L)'
;MAPPPTGLVILGPPEINKPTPPPQPEPAFGDSMSGSNRARPPMGLTENGSATFLTSSNPCLDMFFHVVPDSPASYLNKQLPLAWAHDSLTTLKLICNLRGVRGTGKSDKESFYTAAFWLHKNHPKTLSCNLASFAEFGYFKDMPEILYRLLEGQDVRKNQKDQWSMRKHR
;
A
#
# COMPACT_ATOMS: atom_id res chain seq x y z
N MET A 1 -2.08 -36.58 -10.16
CA MET A 1 -1.25 -35.37 -10.39
C MET A 1 -2.16 -34.18 -10.11
N ALA A 2 -2.01 -33.52 -8.96
CA ALA A 2 -2.81 -32.34 -8.64
C ALA A 2 -2.44 -31.22 -9.62
N PRO A 3 -3.39 -30.41 -10.11
CA PRO A 3 -3.06 -29.25 -10.91
C PRO A 3 -2.10 -28.34 -10.13
N PRO A 4 -1.14 -27.68 -10.79
CA PRO A 4 -0.30 -26.69 -10.12
C PRO A 4 -1.21 -25.65 -9.46
N PRO A 5 -0.87 -25.14 -8.26
CA PRO A 5 -1.64 -24.07 -7.66
C PRO A 5 -1.69 -22.93 -8.67
N THR A 6 -2.88 -22.61 -9.15
CA THR A 6 -3.12 -21.47 -10.01
C THR A 6 -2.68 -20.24 -9.22
N GLY A 7 -1.47 -19.75 -9.48
CA GLY A 7 -0.91 -18.62 -8.76
C GLY A 7 -1.88 -17.46 -8.88
N LEU A 8 -2.38 -16.99 -7.74
CA LEU A 8 -3.32 -15.87 -7.69
C LEU A 8 -2.62 -14.63 -8.23
N VAL A 9 -3.15 -14.10 -9.33
CA VAL A 9 -2.58 -12.94 -10.02
C VAL A 9 -3.23 -11.68 -9.43
N ILE A 10 -2.42 -10.79 -8.86
CA ILE A 10 -2.86 -9.42 -8.58
C ILE A 10 -3.13 -8.78 -9.95
N LEU A 11 -4.39 -8.52 -10.22
CA LEU A 11 -4.81 -7.86 -11.44
C LEU A 11 -4.52 -6.38 -11.27
N GLY A 12 -3.72 -5.82 -12.17
CA GLY A 12 -3.56 -4.37 -12.29
C GLY A 12 -4.90 -3.67 -12.46
N PRO A 13 -4.92 -2.32 -12.47
CA PRO A 13 -6.15 -1.60 -12.77
C PRO A 13 -6.75 -2.15 -14.06
N PRO A 14 -8.06 -2.48 -14.09
CA PRO A 14 -8.69 -2.93 -15.31
C PRO A 14 -8.72 -1.75 -16.28
N GLU A 15 -7.70 -1.66 -17.14
CA GLU A 15 -7.63 -0.64 -18.18
C GLU A 15 -8.82 -0.85 -19.13
N ILE A 16 -9.53 0.25 -19.45
CA ILE A 16 -10.26 0.31 -20.72
C ILE A 16 -9.16 0.33 -21.78
N ASN A 17 -8.91 -0.83 -22.41
CA ASN A 17 -7.90 -1.06 -23.44
C ASN A 17 -7.37 0.22 -24.09
N LYS A 18 -6.20 0.68 -23.67
CA LYS A 18 -5.34 1.48 -24.54
C LYS A 18 -4.15 0.58 -24.90
N PRO A 19 -3.77 0.50 -26.18
CA PRO A 19 -2.69 -0.38 -26.60
C PRO A 19 -1.40 0.00 -25.87
N THR A 20 -0.79 -1.00 -25.22
CA THR A 20 0.46 -0.90 -24.49
C THR A 20 1.60 -0.52 -25.46
N PRO A 21 2.39 0.54 -25.21
CA PRO A 21 3.63 0.76 -25.94
C PRO A 21 4.64 -0.36 -25.58
N PRO A 22 5.55 -0.72 -26.50
CA PRO A 22 6.53 -1.79 -26.26
C PRO A 22 7.37 -1.51 -25.00
N PRO A 23 7.81 -2.57 -24.29
CA PRO A 23 8.59 -2.44 -23.07
C PRO A 23 9.86 -1.63 -23.34
N GLN A 24 9.98 -0.46 -22.70
CA GLN A 24 11.24 0.26 -22.67
C GLN A 24 12.20 -0.51 -21.76
N PRO A 25 13.48 -0.66 -22.16
CA PRO A 25 14.46 -1.40 -21.37
C PRO A 25 14.60 -0.77 -19.99
N GLU A 26 14.45 -1.59 -18.95
CA GLU A 26 14.74 -1.18 -17.58
C GLU A 26 16.20 -0.70 -17.50
N PRO A 27 16.48 0.43 -16.83
CA PRO A 27 17.85 0.84 -16.63
C PRO A 27 18.53 -0.22 -15.75
N ALA A 28 19.46 -0.94 -16.36
CA ALA A 28 20.38 -1.82 -15.64
C ALA A 28 20.95 -1.03 -14.45
N PHE A 29 20.79 -1.60 -13.26
CA PHE A 29 21.41 -1.08 -12.04
C PHE A 29 22.92 -1.39 -12.12
N GLY A 30 23.60 -0.66 -13.00
CA GLY A 30 25.03 -0.70 -13.20
C GLY A 30 25.68 0.39 -12.38
N ASP A 31 26.59 0.01 -11.50
CA ASP A 31 27.53 0.91 -10.85
C ASP A 31 28.22 1.76 -11.92
N SER A 32 27.81 3.02 -12.03
CA SER A 32 28.49 4.00 -12.87
C SER A 32 28.67 5.27 -12.05
N MET A 33 29.79 5.33 -11.34
CA MET A 33 30.34 6.60 -10.88
C MET A 33 30.71 7.45 -12.10
N SER A 34 29.74 8.19 -12.62
CA SER A 34 29.98 9.26 -13.57
C SER A 34 29.60 10.58 -12.91
N GLY A 35 30.59 11.45 -12.75
CA GLY A 35 30.55 12.72 -12.06
C GLY A 35 29.61 13.74 -12.72
N SER A 36 28.32 13.60 -12.44
CA SER A 36 27.32 14.64 -12.62
C SER A 36 26.99 15.22 -11.25
N ASN A 37 27.01 16.55 -11.10
CA ASN A 37 26.60 17.30 -9.91
C ASN A 37 25.13 17.04 -9.53
N ARG A 38 24.82 15.84 -9.04
CA ARG A 38 23.55 15.57 -8.35
C ARG A 38 23.75 16.05 -6.92
N ALA A 39 23.05 17.12 -6.55
CA ALA A 39 22.93 17.50 -5.15
C ALA A 39 22.60 16.24 -4.35
N ARG A 40 23.35 15.98 -3.27
CA ARG A 40 23.11 14.81 -2.43
C ARG A 40 21.63 14.83 -1.99
N PRO A 41 20.89 13.71 -2.12
CA PRO A 41 19.51 13.70 -1.72
C PRO A 41 19.39 14.09 -0.25
N PRO A 42 18.36 14.87 0.12
CA PRO A 42 18.19 15.32 1.49
C PRO A 42 18.09 14.10 2.42
N MET A 43 18.88 14.09 3.49
CA MET A 43 18.93 13.02 4.48
C MET A 43 18.25 13.47 5.78
N GLY A 44 17.66 12.51 6.48
CA GLY A 44 17.09 12.68 7.81
C GLY A 44 17.43 11.51 8.71
N LEU A 45 16.79 11.45 9.87
CA LEU A 45 16.94 10.37 10.84
C LEU A 45 15.66 9.52 10.85
N THR A 46 15.82 8.20 10.90
CA THR A 46 14.73 7.27 11.23
C THR A 46 14.32 7.42 12.70
N GLU A 47 13.24 6.76 13.13
CA GLU A 47 12.85 6.68 14.54
C GLU A 47 13.97 6.16 15.47
N ASN A 48 14.82 5.26 14.98
CA ASN A 48 15.99 4.74 15.71
C ASN A 48 17.25 5.60 15.57
N GLY A 49 17.15 6.84 15.07
CA GLY A 49 18.28 7.77 14.93
C GLY A 49 19.29 7.41 13.83
N SER A 50 19.00 6.44 12.96
CA SER A 50 19.86 6.09 11.82
C SER A 50 19.65 7.04 10.65
N ALA A 51 20.73 7.40 9.94
CA ALA A 51 20.64 8.26 8.76
C ALA A 51 19.91 7.54 7.61
N THR A 52 18.97 8.22 6.97
CA THR A 52 18.23 7.72 5.79
C THR A 52 17.95 8.87 4.82
N PHE A 53 17.69 8.55 3.56
CA PHE A 53 17.20 9.54 2.60
C PHE A 53 15.74 9.89 2.92
N LEU A 54 15.41 11.18 2.86
CA LEU A 54 14.04 11.68 3.07
C LEU A 54 13.09 11.29 1.93
N THR A 55 13.64 11.03 0.74
CA THR A 55 12.93 10.51 -0.42
C THR A 55 13.93 9.80 -1.33
N SER A 56 13.45 8.76 -2.01
CA SER A 56 14.18 8.02 -3.04
C SER A 56 13.90 8.54 -4.45
N SER A 57 13.09 9.60 -4.60
CA SER A 57 12.51 10.05 -5.88
C SER A 57 11.60 9.02 -6.58
N ASN A 58 11.31 7.88 -5.93
CA ASN A 58 10.36 6.89 -6.37
C ASN A 58 9.23 6.80 -5.32
N PRO A 59 8.01 7.28 -5.62
CA PRO A 59 6.91 7.28 -4.66
C PRO A 59 6.50 5.89 -4.16
N CYS A 60 6.65 4.83 -4.98
CA CYS A 60 6.37 3.46 -4.55
C CYS A 60 7.40 3.00 -3.51
N LEU A 61 8.68 3.32 -3.72
CA LEU A 61 9.74 2.97 -2.79
C LEU A 61 9.64 3.79 -1.49
N ASP A 62 9.27 5.08 -1.61
CA ASP A 62 9.01 5.94 -0.46
C ASP A 62 7.84 5.42 0.37
N MET A 63 6.75 4.99 -0.29
CA MET A 63 5.63 4.34 0.38
C MET A 63 6.05 3.03 1.08
N PHE A 64 6.91 2.23 0.44
CA PHE A 64 7.42 1.00 1.03
C PHE A 64 8.26 1.24 2.28
N PHE A 65 9.09 2.27 2.35
CA PHE A 65 9.92 2.52 3.54
C PHE A 65 9.23 3.36 4.60
N HIS A 66 8.48 4.39 4.23
CA HIS A 66 7.97 5.38 5.17
C HIS A 66 6.57 5.07 5.72
N VAL A 67 5.80 4.18 5.08
CA VAL A 67 4.54 3.70 5.67
C VAL A 67 4.85 2.59 6.67
N VAL A 68 4.99 2.96 7.93
CA VAL A 68 5.24 2.08 9.08
C VAL A 68 4.00 2.00 9.99
N PRO A 69 3.93 1.01 10.90
CA PRO A 69 2.92 1.04 11.96
C PRO A 69 2.88 2.43 12.63
N ASP A 70 1.69 2.94 12.92
CA ASP A 70 1.44 4.29 13.47
C ASP A 70 1.61 5.47 12.50
N SER A 71 1.91 5.21 11.22
CA SER A 71 1.82 6.26 10.19
C SER A 71 0.40 6.82 10.14
N PRO A 72 0.23 8.15 10.16
CA PRO A 72 -1.11 8.73 10.12
C PRO A 72 -1.78 8.44 8.77
N ALA A 73 -3.07 8.11 8.81
CA ALA A 73 -3.86 7.83 7.60
C ALA A 73 -3.81 9.00 6.59
N SER A 74 -3.63 10.23 7.07
CA SER A 74 -3.46 11.42 6.22
C SER A 74 -2.17 11.39 5.39
N TYR A 75 -1.08 10.82 5.92
CA TYR A 75 0.16 10.64 5.17
C TYR A 75 -0.02 9.58 4.08
N LEU A 76 -0.60 8.43 4.43
CA LEU A 76 -0.87 7.36 3.47
C LEU A 76 -1.80 7.83 2.33
N ASN A 77 -2.84 8.61 2.64
CA ASN A 77 -3.72 9.22 1.64
C ASN A 77 -3.02 10.22 0.70
N LYS A 78 -1.88 10.80 1.10
CA LYS A 78 -1.04 11.65 0.23
C LYS A 78 -0.10 10.82 -0.64
N GLN A 79 0.45 9.73 -0.10
CA GLN A 79 1.39 8.87 -0.82
C GLN A 79 0.71 7.98 -1.86
N LEU A 80 -0.49 7.45 -1.57
CA LEU A 80 -1.20 6.54 -2.47
C LEU A 80 -1.43 7.11 -3.88
N PRO A 81 -1.92 8.36 -4.06
CA PRO A 81 -2.04 8.95 -5.39
C PRO A 81 -0.72 9.08 -6.14
N LEU A 82 0.38 9.43 -5.43
CA LEU A 82 1.70 9.60 -6.03
C LEU A 82 2.28 8.25 -6.49
N ALA A 83 2.21 7.24 -5.63
CA ALA A 83 2.63 5.88 -5.95
C ALA A 83 1.79 5.31 -7.10
N TRP A 84 0.47 5.50 -7.06
CA TRP A 84 -0.43 4.99 -8.08
C TRP A 84 -0.19 5.60 -9.46
N ALA A 85 0.03 6.91 -9.51
CA ALA A 85 0.34 7.62 -10.75
C ALA A 85 1.71 7.21 -11.32
N HIS A 86 2.65 6.83 -10.45
CA HIS A 86 3.97 6.34 -10.85
C HIS A 86 3.92 4.89 -11.36
N ASP A 87 3.37 3.97 -10.56
CA ASP A 87 3.15 2.57 -10.93
C ASP A 87 2.00 1.97 -10.11
N SER A 88 0.85 1.83 -10.75
CA SER A 88 -0.37 1.32 -10.14
C SER A 88 -0.28 -0.16 -9.73
N LEU A 89 0.42 -1.01 -10.49
CA LEU A 89 0.55 -2.43 -10.18
C LEU A 89 1.48 -2.63 -8.97
N THR A 90 2.59 -1.90 -8.93
CA THR A 90 3.47 -1.90 -7.76
C THR A 90 2.75 -1.34 -6.54
N THR A 91 1.96 -0.27 -6.70
CA THR A 91 1.14 0.26 -5.61
C THR A 91 0.16 -0.77 -5.06
N LEU A 92 -0.52 -1.54 -5.92
CA LEU A 92 -1.39 -2.64 -5.48
C LEU A 92 -0.65 -3.73 -4.71
N LYS A 93 0.54 -4.13 -5.20
CA LYS A 93 1.40 -5.08 -4.49
C LYS A 93 1.80 -4.54 -3.11
N LEU A 94 2.10 -3.24 -3.00
CA LEU A 94 2.41 -2.59 -1.74
C LEU A 94 1.21 -2.56 -0.79
N ILE A 95 -0.01 -2.37 -1.30
CA ILE A 95 -1.24 -2.47 -0.51
C ILE A 95 -1.44 -3.91 0.02
N CYS A 96 -1.22 -4.93 -0.80
CA CYS A 96 -1.20 -6.32 -0.34
C CYS A 96 -0.12 -6.57 0.72
N ASN A 97 1.07 -6.00 0.52
CA ASN A 97 2.20 -6.08 1.46
C ASN A 97 1.89 -5.39 2.80
N LEU A 98 1.07 -4.33 2.85
CA LEU A 98 0.60 -3.77 4.12
C LEU A 98 -0.13 -4.83 4.93
N ARG A 99 -1.00 -5.61 4.25
CA ARG A 99 -1.83 -6.60 4.92
C ARG A 99 -1.13 -7.92 5.23
N GLY A 100 -0.11 -8.29 4.46
CA GLY A 100 0.61 -9.56 4.54
C GLY A 100 0.88 -10.02 5.98
N VAL A 101 0.24 -11.11 6.41
CA VAL A 101 0.33 -11.65 7.80
C VAL A 101 1.11 -12.96 7.93
N ARG A 102 1.42 -13.63 6.82
CA ARG A 102 2.07 -14.95 6.81
C ARG A 102 3.56 -14.85 6.43
N GLY A 103 4.25 -13.85 6.97
CA GLY A 103 5.62 -13.51 6.58
C GLY A 103 5.74 -12.86 5.20
N THR A 104 4.60 -12.49 4.60
CA THR A 104 4.48 -11.92 3.24
C THR A 104 4.37 -10.39 3.23
N GLY A 105 4.45 -9.74 4.41
CA GLY A 105 4.30 -8.30 4.51
C GLY A 105 4.36 -7.75 5.93
N LYS A 106 3.84 -6.54 6.10
CA LYS A 106 4.01 -5.70 7.31
C LYS A 106 3.01 -5.99 8.42
N SER A 107 1.97 -6.80 8.17
CA SER A 107 0.88 -7.05 9.12
C SER A 107 0.17 -5.78 9.63
N ASP A 108 0.24 -4.67 8.90
CA ASP A 108 -0.39 -3.39 9.24
C ASP A 108 -1.81 -3.33 8.66
N LYS A 109 -2.77 -3.77 9.48
CA LYS A 109 -4.19 -3.80 9.11
C LYS A 109 -4.80 -2.40 8.95
N GLU A 110 -4.38 -1.41 9.73
CA GLU A 110 -5.03 -0.09 9.72
C GLU A 110 -4.59 0.73 8.49
N SER A 111 -3.31 0.64 8.13
CA SER A 111 -2.83 1.17 6.85
C SER A 111 -3.48 0.45 5.67
N PHE A 112 -3.63 -0.88 5.73
CA PHE A 112 -4.36 -1.62 4.70
C PHE A 112 -5.81 -1.15 4.55
N TYR A 113 -6.58 -0.99 5.64
CA TYR A 113 -7.97 -0.51 5.55
C TYR A 113 -8.06 0.91 5.03
N THR A 114 -7.11 1.78 5.40
CA THR A 114 -7.01 3.13 4.84
C THR A 114 -6.78 3.08 3.32
N ALA A 115 -5.88 2.21 2.86
CA ALA A 115 -5.62 2.03 1.43
C ALA A 115 -6.82 1.40 0.68
N ALA A 116 -7.50 0.43 1.28
CA ALA A 116 -8.71 -0.17 0.70
C ALA A 116 -9.85 0.87 0.58
N PHE A 117 -10.00 1.74 1.57
CA PHE A 117 -10.97 2.85 1.52
C PHE A 117 -10.63 3.86 0.42
N TRP A 118 -9.35 4.17 0.24
CA TRP A 118 -8.87 4.99 -0.87
C TRP A 118 -9.10 4.32 -2.23
N LEU A 119 -8.82 3.02 -2.37
CA LEU A 119 -9.11 2.25 -3.58
C LEU A 119 -10.60 2.24 -3.89
N HIS A 120 -11.47 2.09 -2.90
CA HIS A 120 -12.92 2.15 -3.12
C HIS A 120 -13.34 3.51 -3.71
N LYS A 121 -12.79 4.62 -3.18
CA LYS A 121 -13.11 5.97 -3.65
C LYS A 121 -12.61 6.28 -5.06
N ASN A 122 -11.44 5.78 -5.43
CA ASN A 122 -10.75 6.19 -6.67
C ASN A 122 -10.74 5.09 -7.75
N HIS A 123 -10.67 3.83 -7.35
CA HIS A 123 -10.49 2.65 -8.21
C HIS A 123 -11.36 1.45 -7.74
N PRO A 124 -12.70 1.61 -7.61
CA PRO A 124 -13.56 0.60 -7.00
C PRO A 124 -13.53 -0.74 -7.75
N LYS A 125 -13.43 -0.73 -9.08
CA LYS A 125 -13.29 -1.95 -9.88
C LYS A 125 -12.03 -2.72 -9.52
N THR A 126 -10.91 -2.02 -9.31
CA THR A 126 -9.64 -2.65 -8.93
C THR A 126 -9.74 -3.28 -7.54
N LEU A 127 -10.39 -2.61 -6.59
CA LEU A 127 -10.69 -3.19 -5.29
C LEU A 127 -11.50 -4.48 -5.43
N SER A 128 -12.60 -4.45 -6.19
CA SER A 128 -13.48 -5.61 -6.40
C SER A 128 -12.78 -6.78 -7.10
N CYS A 129 -11.98 -6.52 -8.13
CA CYS A 129 -11.27 -7.57 -8.88
C CYS A 129 -10.17 -8.25 -8.06
N ASN A 130 -9.64 -7.60 -7.01
CA ASN A 130 -8.51 -8.11 -6.23
C ASN A 130 -8.89 -8.60 -4.83
N LEU A 131 -10.19 -8.70 -4.48
CA LEU A 131 -10.64 -9.16 -3.15
C LEU A 131 -10.06 -10.54 -2.77
N ALA A 132 -9.96 -11.45 -3.75
CA ALA A 132 -9.38 -12.78 -3.53
C ALA A 132 -7.89 -12.68 -3.13
N SER A 133 -7.10 -11.87 -3.84
CA SER A 133 -5.71 -11.61 -3.50
C SER A 133 -5.58 -10.96 -2.13
N PHE A 134 -6.41 -9.96 -1.81
CA PHE A 134 -6.39 -9.33 -0.49
C PHE A 134 -6.67 -10.34 0.65
N ALA A 135 -7.59 -11.28 0.44
CA ALA A 135 -7.89 -12.33 1.41
C ALA A 135 -6.74 -13.35 1.58
N GLU A 136 -5.98 -13.60 0.52
CA GLU A 136 -4.80 -14.49 0.54
C GLU A 136 -3.62 -13.86 1.28
N PHE A 137 -3.29 -12.58 1.00
CA PHE A 137 -2.24 -11.87 1.73
C PHE A 137 -2.64 -11.60 3.18
N GLY A 138 -3.90 -11.25 3.41
CA GLY A 138 -4.49 -11.04 4.73
C GLY A 138 -5.36 -12.20 5.19
N TYR A 139 -6.62 -11.88 5.46
CA TYR A 139 -7.65 -12.83 5.82
C TYR A 139 -8.96 -12.50 5.12
N PHE A 140 -9.79 -13.52 4.92
CA PHE A 140 -11.14 -13.34 4.40
C PHE A 140 -12.00 -12.36 5.23
N LYS A 141 -11.79 -12.31 6.57
CA LYS A 141 -12.51 -11.38 7.47
C LYS A 141 -12.25 -9.89 7.18
N ASP A 142 -11.21 -9.57 6.41
CA ASP A 142 -10.91 -8.20 6.05
C ASP A 142 -11.95 -7.64 5.05
N MET A 143 -12.61 -8.51 4.27
CA MET A 143 -13.66 -8.10 3.31
C MET A 143 -14.89 -7.49 3.97
N PRO A 144 -15.56 -8.17 4.93
CA PRO A 144 -16.68 -7.56 5.65
C PRO A 144 -16.24 -6.37 6.51
N GLU A 145 -15.01 -6.32 7.01
CA GLU A 145 -14.49 -5.16 7.73
C GLU A 145 -14.33 -3.93 6.83
N ILE A 146 -13.87 -4.09 5.58
CA ILE A 146 -13.85 -3.00 4.58
C ILE A 146 -15.26 -2.48 4.35
N LEU A 147 -16.23 -3.37 4.11
CA LEU A 147 -17.64 -2.98 3.90
C LEU A 147 -18.21 -2.23 5.11
N TYR A 148 -17.93 -2.71 6.32
CA TYR A 148 -18.36 -2.07 7.55
C TYR A 148 -17.85 -0.64 7.67
N ARG A 149 -16.55 -0.42 7.39
CA ARG A 149 -15.94 0.92 7.41
C ARG A 149 -16.44 1.82 6.27
N LEU A 150 -16.82 1.26 5.12
CA LEU A 150 -17.46 2.02 4.04
C LEU A 150 -18.83 2.56 4.44
N LEU A 151 -19.59 1.81 5.25
CA LEU A 151 -20.92 2.19 5.72
C LEU A 151 -20.87 3.14 6.93
N GLU A 152 -20.08 2.82 7.95
CA GLU A 152 -20.06 3.53 9.24
C GLU A 152 -18.97 4.60 9.34
N GLY A 153 -18.05 4.63 8.37
CA GLY A 153 -16.89 5.53 8.34
C GLY A 153 -15.58 4.84 8.67
N GLN A 154 -14.49 5.39 8.14
CA GLN A 154 -13.14 4.82 8.20
C GLN A 154 -12.63 4.58 9.63
N ASP A 155 -12.98 5.49 10.55
CA ASP A 155 -12.53 5.49 11.94
C ASP A 155 -13.53 4.83 12.92
N VAL A 156 -14.56 4.14 12.43
CA VAL A 156 -15.63 3.56 13.26
C VAL A 156 -15.10 2.71 14.41
N ARG A 157 -14.07 1.88 14.17
CA ARG A 157 -13.46 1.02 15.21
C ARG A 157 -12.75 1.82 16.29
N LYS A 158 -12.07 2.90 15.91
CA LYS A 158 -11.40 3.80 16.85
C LYS A 158 -12.45 4.51 17.72
N ASN A 159 -13.46 5.10 17.07
CA ASN A 159 -14.54 5.80 17.75
C ASN A 159 -15.28 4.91 18.76
N GLN A 160 -15.58 3.65 18.38
CA GLN A 160 -16.22 2.67 19.26
C GLN A 160 -15.35 2.31 20.46
N LYS A 161 -14.04 2.10 20.24
CA LYS A 161 -13.08 1.80 21.30
C LYS A 161 -12.98 2.95 22.30
N ASP A 162 -12.92 4.18 21.81
CA ASP A 162 -12.84 5.39 22.63
C ASP A 162 -14.12 5.56 23.47
N GLN A 163 -15.30 5.38 22.86
CA GLN A 163 -16.59 5.40 23.56
C GLN A 163 -16.68 4.33 24.65
N TRP A 164 -16.23 3.10 24.36
CA TRP A 164 -16.22 2.03 25.34
C TRP A 164 -15.27 2.31 26.51
N SER A 165 -14.07 2.84 26.22
CA SER A 165 -13.10 3.25 27.24
C SER A 165 -13.67 4.32 28.17
N MET A 166 -14.34 5.35 27.63
CA MET A 166 -15.00 6.40 28.43
C MET A 166 -16.10 5.86 29.35
N ARG A 167 -16.86 4.85 28.91
CA ARG A 167 -17.90 4.23 29.73
C ARG A 167 -17.34 3.41 30.88
N LYS A 168 -16.16 2.81 30.73
CA LYS A 168 -15.52 1.98 31.76
C LYS A 168 -14.90 2.81 32.90
N HIS A 169 -14.54 4.07 32.63
CA HIS A 169 -13.92 4.98 33.59
C HIS A 169 -14.90 6.01 34.18
N ARG A 170 -16.20 5.85 33.90
CA ARG A 170 -17.30 6.53 34.62
C ARG A 170 -17.84 5.59 35.69
#